data_AF-A0A7S0M0F0-F1
#
_entry.id   AF-A0A7S0M0F0-F1
#
_cell.length_a   1.000
_cell.length_b   1.000
_cell.length_c   1.000
_cell.angle_alpha   90.00
_cell.angle_beta   90.00
_cell.angle_gamma   90.00
#
_symmetry.space_group_name_H-M   'P 1'
#
loop_
_entity.id
_entity.type
_entity.pdbx_description
1 polymer ?
#
loop_
_entity_poly.entity_id
_entity_poly.type
_entity_poly.pdbx_seq_one_letter_code
_entity_poly.pdbx_strand_id
1 'polypeptide(L)'
;DGIHISGSPFSISVNEASRVPDPTHCLAVGVGLKGTLAGFAGVFTIQARNEYGVDLTAGNIDFRVLVTTPSGSSYPSAVTNVVYVGPCKPQCEPYTEPCGPGLYKGSYLVT
;
A
#
# COMPACT_ATOMS: atom_id res chain seq x y z
N ASP A 1 -39.66 -15.45 -24.45
CA ASP A 1 -39.51 -16.86 -24.91
C ASP A 1 -38.56 -17.70 -24.05
N GLY A 2 -38.04 -17.18 -22.92
CA GLY A 2 -37.06 -17.95 -22.11
C GLY A 2 -35.70 -18.14 -22.80
N ILE A 3 -35.42 -17.36 -23.85
CA ILE A 3 -34.18 -17.43 -24.62
C ILE A 3 -33.21 -16.36 -24.12
N HIS A 4 -31.96 -16.75 -23.94
CA HIS A 4 -30.87 -15.87 -23.56
C HIS A 4 -30.66 -14.75 -24.60
N ILE A 5 -30.37 -13.54 -24.11
CA ILE A 5 -29.97 -12.42 -24.96
C ILE A 5 -28.59 -12.67 -25.56
N SER A 6 -28.27 -11.97 -26.66
CA SER A 6 -26.94 -12.04 -27.26
C SER A 6 -25.84 -11.76 -26.23
N GLY A 7 -24.86 -12.66 -26.15
CA GLY A 7 -23.76 -12.60 -25.17
C GLY A 7 -24.03 -13.30 -23.83
N SER A 8 -25.24 -13.83 -23.61
CA SER A 8 -25.58 -14.60 -22.40
C SER A 8 -25.42 -16.12 -22.63
N PRO A 9 -24.94 -16.88 -21.62
CA PRO A 9 -24.50 -16.40 -20.30
C PRO A 9 -23.16 -15.68 -20.37
N PHE A 10 -23.04 -14.61 -19.58
CA PHE A 10 -21.79 -13.90 -19.42
C PHE A 10 -20.90 -14.66 -18.42
N SER A 11 -19.69 -15.01 -18.84
CA SER A 11 -18.69 -15.56 -17.92
C SER A 11 -18.03 -14.42 -17.14
N ILE A 12 -18.34 -14.33 -15.85
CA ILE A 12 -17.63 -13.46 -14.91
C ILE A 12 -16.64 -14.27 -14.10
N SER A 13 -15.40 -13.79 -14.00
CA SER A 13 -14.43 -14.30 -13.03
C SER A 13 -14.38 -13.33 -11.86
N VAL A 14 -14.71 -13.81 -10.67
CA VAL A 14 -14.58 -13.06 -9.42
C VAL A 14 -13.39 -13.66 -8.68
N ASN A 15 -12.29 -12.94 -8.67
CA ASN A 15 -11.14 -13.29 -7.83
C ASN A 15 -11.37 -12.70 -6.44
N GLU A 16 -11.36 -13.55 -5.42
CA GLU A 16 -11.43 -13.08 -4.04
C GLU A 16 -10.20 -12.24 -3.71
N ALA A 17 -10.36 -11.30 -2.79
CA ALA A 17 -9.21 -10.66 -2.16
C ALA A 17 -8.42 -11.73 -1.41
N SER A 18 -7.42 -12.32 -2.08
CA SER A 18 -6.41 -13.16 -1.43
C SER A 18 -5.82 -12.43 -0.23
N ARG A 19 -5.40 -13.17 0.79
CA ARG A 19 -4.68 -12.61 1.95
C ARG A 19 -3.16 -12.64 1.74
N VAL A 20 -2.71 -13.21 0.64
CA VAL A 20 -1.30 -13.35 0.31
C VAL A 20 -0.89 -12.17 -0.56
N PRO A 21 0.08 -11.35 -0.13
CA PRO A 21 0.60 -10.28 -0.95
C PRO A 21 1.45 -10.81 -2.10
N ASP A 22 1.37 -10.13 -3.23
CA ASP A 22 2.37 -10.22 -4.29
C ASP A 22 3.17 -8.91 -4.33
N PRO A 23 4.47 -8.94 -4.00
CA PRO A 23 5.32 -7.75 -4.01
C PRO A 23 5.38 -7.03 -5.36
N THR A 24 5.20 -7.73 -6.48
CA THR A 24 5.27 -7.15 -7.83
C THR A 24 4.03 -6.33 -8.19
N HIS A 25 2.92 -6.56 -7.49
CA HIS A 25 1.65 -5.87 -7.69
C HIS A 25 1.39 -4.78 -6.64
N CYS A 26 2.14 -4.75 -5.53
CA CYS A 26 2.07 -3.69 -4.53
C CYS A 26 2.54 -2.33 -5.10
N LEU A 27 1.99 -1.24 -4.56
CA LEU A 27 2.32 0.12 -4.98
C LEU A 27 2.75 0.96 -3.77
N ALA A 28 3.78 1.79 -3.92
CA ALA A 28 4.13 2.82 -2.94
C ALA A 28 4.09 4.22 -3.57
N VAL A 29 3.45 5.17 -2.91
CA VAL A 29 3.32 6.56 -3.41
C VAL A 29 3.46 7.56 -2.28
N GLY A 30 4.06 8.71 -2.56
CA GLY A 30 4.17 9.79 -1.58
C GLY A 30 5.35 10.71 -1.85
N VAL A 31 5.31 11.91 -1.26
CA VAL A 31 6.38 12.89 -1.39
C VAL A 31 7.70 12.39 -0.79
N GLY A 32 7.64 11.58 0.28
CA GLY A 32 8.82 10.97 0.89
C GLY A 32 9.60 10.06 -0.05
N LEU A 33 8.98 9.52 -1.11
CA LEU A 33 9.68 8.71 -2.13
C LEU A 33 10.36 9.57 -3.20
N LYS A 34 10.01 10.85 -3.30
CA LYS A 34 10.65 11.82 -4.21
C LYS A 34 11.84 12.52 -3.54
N GLY A 35 11.78 12.66 -2.22
CA GLY A 35 12.85 13.23 -1.40
C GLY A 35 12.29 13.87 -0.13
N THR A 36 13.20 14.14 0.81
CA THR A 36 12.93 14.91 2.03
C THR A 36 14.16 15.74 2.37
N LEU A 37 14.00 16.70 3.27
CA LEU A 37 15.11 17.42 3.89
C LEU A 37 15.61 16.66 5.11
N ALA A 38 16.91 16.72 5.39
CA ALA A 38 17.47 16.17 6.63
C ALA A 38 16.76 16.78 7.85
N GLY A 39 16.46 15.95 8.85
CA GLY A 39 15.67 16.35 10.02
C GLY A 39 14.15 16.40 9.80
N PHE A 40 13.66 16.20 8.56
CA PHE A 40 12.23 16.09 8.25
C PHE A 40 11.88 14.66 7.82
N ALA A 41 10.78 14.13 8.37
CA ALA A 41 10.31 12.79 8.03
C ALA A 41 9.78 12.74 6.59
N GLY A 42 10.34 11.85 5.77
CA GLY A 42 9.76 11.47 4.50
C GLY A 42 8.58 10.53 4.72
N VAL A 43 7.38 10.89 4.26
CA VAL A 43 6.15 10.10 4.43
C VAL A 43 5.63 9.61 3.08
N PHE A 44 5.13 8.38 3.06
CA PHE A 44 4.53 7.74 1.91
C PHE A 44 3.49 6.71 2.34
N THR A 45 2.69 6.22 1.39
CA THR A 45 1.76 5.12 1.59
C THR A 45 2.17 3.91 0.76
N ILE A 46 1.79 2.73 1.24
CA ILE A 46 1.96 1.46 0.54
C ILE A 46 0.57 0.83 0.42
N GLN A 47 0.16 0.52 -0.80
CA GLN A 47 -1.03 -0.25 -1.12
C GLN A 47 -0.63 -1.69 -1.37
N ALA A 48 -1.01 -2.59 -0.46
CA ALA A 48 -0.72 -4.00 -0.57
C ALA A 48 -1.76 -4.71 -1.45
N ARG A 49 -1.28 -5.51 -2.40
CA ARG A 49 -2.09 -6.18 -3.42
C ARG A 49 -1.71 -7.65 -3.59
N ASN A 50 -2.65 -8.45 -4.06
CA ASN A 50 -2.40 -9.84 -4.44
C ASN A 50 -1.89 -9.97 -5.89
N GLU A 51 -1.66 -11.20 -6.34
CA GLU A 51 -1.20 -11.54 -7.71
C GLU A 51 -2.15 -11.07 -8.83
N TYR A 52 -3.40 -10.74 -8.51
CA TYR A 52 -4.39 -10.23 -9.45
C TYR A 52 -4.49 -8.69 -9.43
N GLY A 53 -3.64 -8.01 -8.64
CA GLY A 53 -3.69 -6.57 -8.45
C GLY A 53 -4.84 -6.07 -7.58
N VAL A 54 -5.53 -6.97 -6.86
CA VAL A 54 -6.64 -6.63 -5.97
C VAL A 54 -6.08 -6.22 -4.60
N ASP A 55 -6.60 -5.12 -4.06
CA ASP A 55 -6.22 -4.61 -2.73
C ASP A 55 -6.55 -5.63 -1.64
N LEU A 56 -5.56 -5.89 -0.78
CA LEU A 56 -5.70 -6.85 0.32
C LEU A 56 -6.61 -6.26 1.40
N THR A 57 -7.34 -7.09 2.12
CA THR A 57 -8.24 -6.62 3.21
C THR A 57 -7.62 -6.75 4.60
N ALA A 58 -6.48 -7.44 4.72
CA ALA A 58 -5.81 -7.72 5.98
C ALA A 58 -4.53 -6.87 6.16
N GLY A 59 -4.19 -6.60 7.42
CA GLY A 59 -3.09 -5.72 7.83
C GLY A 59 -1.80 -6.41 8.27
N ASN A 60 -1.66 -7.72 8.12
CA ASN A 60 -0.58 -8.52 8.70
C ASN A 60 0.60 -8.79 7.73
N ILE A 61 1.00 -7.79 6.95
CA ILE A 61 2.11 -7.87 5.98
C ILE A 61 3.32 -7.13 6.54
N ASP A 62 4.48 -7.81 6.55
CA ASP A 62 5.76 -7.22 6.96
C ASP A 62 6.39 -6.45 5.80
N PHE A 63 6.33 -5.12 5.86
CA PHE A 63 7.03 -4.24 4.94
C PHE A 63 8.31 -3.72 5.57
N ARG A 64 9.42 -3.81 4.84
CA ARG A 64 10.73 -3.30 5.26
C ARG A 64 11.14 -2.11 4.41
N VAL A 65 11.55 -1.04 5.07
CA VAL A 65 12.05 0.17 4.43
C VAL A 65 13.54 0.26 4.69
N LEU A 66 14.31 0.35 3.61
CA LEU A 66 15.76 0.49 3.64
C LEU A 66 16.13 1.82 3.01
N VAL A 67 16.78 2.69 3.78
CA VAL A 67 17.36 3.94 3.28
C VAL A 67 18.83 3.67 3.02
N THR A 68 19.29 3.93 1.80
CA THR A 68 20.69 3.71 1.40
C THR A 68 21.31 5.01 0.91
N THR A 69 22.63 5.11 1.10
CA THR A 69 23.47 6.13 0.49
C THR A 69 23.58 5.90 -1.02
N PRO A 70 24.00 6.90 -1.81
CA PRO A 70 24.28 6.71 -3.24
C PRO A 70 25.33 5.62 -3.53
N SER A 71 26.21 5.31 -2.57
CA SER A 71 27.17 4.21 -2.65
C SER A 71 26.56 2.83 -2.35
N GLY A 72 25.26 2.76 -2.05
CA GLY A 72 24.52 1.52 -1.81
C GLY A 72 24.56 1.00 -0.38
N SER A 73 25.29 1.65 0.53
CA SER A 73 25.35 1.26 1.94
C SER A 73 24.12 1.76 2.69
N SER A 74 23.55 0.95 3.58
CA SER A 74 22.46 1.35 4.48
C SER A 74 22.85 2.60 5.26
N TYR A 75 21.94 3.57 5.32
CA TYR A 75 22.17 4.80 6.07
C TYR A 75 21.97 4.51 7.57
N PRO A 76 23.04 4.54 8.39
CA PRO A 76 23.00 4.00 9.75
C PRO A 76 22.09 4.76 10.70
N SER A 77 21.88 6.06 10.46
CA SER A 77 21.01 6.93 11.27
C SER A 77 19.58 7.02 10.73
N ALA A 78 19.19 6.19 9.76
CA ALA A 78 17.83 6.19 9.25
C ALA A 78 16.90 5.44 10.21
N VAL A 79 15.90 6.15 10.74
CA VAL A 79 14.80 5.54 11.49
C VAL A 79 13.65 5.31 10.54
N THR A 80 13.14 4.08 10.43
CA THR A 80 12.03 3.74 9.54
C THR A 80 10.85 3.17 10.31
N ASN A 81 9.65 3.39 9.79
CA ASN A 81 8.43 2.90 10.40
C ASN A 81 7.38 2.58 9.33
N VAL A 82 6.67 1.48 9.51
CA VAL A 82 5.51 1.12 8.67
C VAL A 82 4.37 0.71 9.59
N VAL A 83 3.21 1.33 9.38
CA VAL A 83 2.01 1.07 10.19
C VAL A 83 0.84 0.74 9.28
N TYR A 84 0.10 -0.31 9.60
CA TYR A 84 -1.16 -0.61 8.93
C TYR A 84 -2.19 0.45 9.29
N VAL A 85 -2.75 1.11 8.27
CA VAL A 85 -3.77 2.15 8.43
C VAL A 85 -5.16 1.51 8.51
N GLY A 86 -5.39 0.54 7.62
CA GLY A 86 -6.66 -0.18 7.54
C GLY A 86 -7.81 0.64 6.97
N PRO A 87 -9.04 0.09 7.07
CA PRO A 87 -10.20 0.64 6.38
C PRO A 87 -10.58 2.03 6.89
N CYS A 88 -11.19 2.83 6.02
CA CYS A 88 -11.72 4.14 6.39
C CYS A 88 -12.77 4.00 7.49
N LYS A 89 -12.51 4.63 8.63
CA LYS A 89 -13.47 4.72 9.74
C LYS A 89 -14.38 5.92 9.51
N PRO A 90 -15.71 5.75 9.57
CA PRO A 90 -16.66 6.83 9.29
C PRO A 90 -16.68 7.97 10.33
N GLN A 91 -15.92 7.88 11.43
CA GLN A 91 -15.91 8.86 12.53
C GLN A 91 -14.58 9.63 12.69
N CYS A 92 -13.66 9.53 11.73
CA CYS A 92 -12.40 10.26 11.76
C CYS A 92 -12.49 11.46 10.81
N GLU A 93 -13.14 12.54 11.26
CA GLU A 93 -13.01 13.86 10.62
C GLU A 93 -11.94 14.69 11.33
N PRO A 94 -11.09 15.43 10.59
CA PRO A 94 -11.07 15.56 9.13
C PRO A 94 -10.37 14.39 8.42
N TYR A 95 -10.82 14.04 7.20
CA TYR A 95 -10.16 13.08 6.31
C TYR A 95 -8.84 13.65 5.76
N THR A 96 -7.83 13.84 6.61
CA THR A 96 -6.50 14.30 6.20
C THR A 96 -5.55 13.16 5.89
N GLU A 97 -5.84 11.95 6.37
CA GLU A 97 -5.01 10.77 6.14
C GLU A 97 -5.67 9.79 5.16
N PRO A 98 -4.94 9.28 4.16
CA PRO A 98 -5.45 8.26 3.26
C PRO A 98 -5.75 6.98 4.05
N CYS A 99 -6.92 6.39 3.81
CA CYS A 99 -7.40 5.16 4.44
C CYS A 99 -7.92 4.19 3.37
N GLY A 100 -7.93 2.90 3.67
CA GLY A 100 -8.35 1.88 2.70
C GLY A 100 -7.92 0.47 3.09
N PRO A 101 -8.57 -0.57 2.53
CA PRO A 101 -8.13 -1.95 2.73
C PRO A 101 -6.68 -2.11 2.25
N GLY A 102 -5.84 -2.79 3.04
CA GLY A 102 -4.48 -3.13 2.63
C GLY A 102 -3.54 -1.92 2.55
N LEU A 103 -3.96 -0.78 3.12
CA LEU A 103 -3.19 0.45 3.12
C LEU A 103 -2.28 0.54 4.34
N TYR A 104 -1.03 0.91 4.09
CA TYR A 104 -0.01 1.15 5.10
C TYR A 104 0.56 2.56 4.95
N LYS A 105 0.99 3.14 6.06
CA LYS A 105 1.74 4.39 6.12
C LYS A 105 3.19 4.06 6.40
N GLY A 106 4.07 4.43 5.48
CA GLY A 106 5.51 4.35 5.64
C GLY A 106 6.09 5.72 5.98
N SER A 107 7.08 5.74 6.86
CA SER A 107 7.89 6.92 7.12
C SER A 107 9.35 6.56 7.33
N TYR A 108 10.22 7.52 7.03
CA TYR A 108 11.61 7.46 7.40
C TYR A 108 12.11 8.85 7.83
N LEU A 109 13.05 8.89 8.75
CA LEU A 109 13.74 10.09 9.18
C LEU A 109 15.25 9.85 9.05
N VAL A 110 15.92 10.78 8.37
CA VAL A 110 17.38 10.84 8.28
C VAL A 110 17.83 12.08 9.03
N THR A 111 18.65 11.89 10.06
CA THR A 111 19.27 12.94 10.86
C THR A 111 20.77 13.02 10.61
#